data_AF-A0A971KS97-F1
#
_entry.id   AF-A0A971KS97-F1
#
_cell.length_a   1.000
_cell.length_b   1.000
_cell.length_c   1.000
_cell.angle_alpha   90.00
_cell.angle_beta   90.00
_cell.angle_gamma   90.00
#
_symmetry.space_group_name_H-M   'P 1'
#
loop_
_entity.id
_entity.type
_entity.pdbx_description
1 polymer ?
#
loop_
_entity_poly.entity_id
_entity_poly.type
_entity_poly.pdbx_seq_one_letter_code
_entity_poly.pdbx_strand_id
1 'polypeptide(L)'
;MDLTSVAGAEKSLEKLNQALDKVSSERSKLGAYQNRLEYTISNLQNTNTNLTSAESRIRDVDMAKEMIMYTRNQIVTQAATSMLAQANSIPQNALSLLG
;
A
#
# COMPACT_ATOMS: atom_id res chain seq x y z
N MET A 1 5.18 55.93 -12.54
CA MET A 1 4.77 56.41 -11.21
C MET A 1 5.27 57.83 -11.11
N ASP A 2 4.39 58.78 -10.89
CA ASP A 2 4.78 60.17 -10.67
C ASP A 2 4.66 60.45 -9.17
N LEU A 3 5.75 60.89 -8.57
CA LEU A 3 5.87 61.15 -7.13
C LEU A 3 6.17 62.63 -6.85
N THR A 4 6.17 63.48 -7.89
CA THR A 4 6.57 64.88 -7.79
C THR A 4 5.43 65.81 -7.40
N SER A 5 4.18 65.34 -7.50
CA SER A 5 2.98 66.04 -7.06
C SER A 5 2.15 65.17 -6.11
N VAL A 6 1.42 65.82 -5.18
CA VAL A 6 0.54 65.11 -4.24
C VAL A 6 -0.47 64.22 -4.97
N ALA A 7 -1.12 64.76 -6.02
CA ALA A 7 -2.08 64.01 -6.83
C ALA A 7 -1.43 62.86 -7.64
N GLY A 8 -0.19 63.03 -8.10
CA GLY A 8 0.57 61.96 -8.76
C GLY A 8 0.93 60.82 -7.80
N ALA A 9 1.33 61.18 -6.58
CA ALA A 9 1.66 60.23 -5.52
C ALA A 9 0.43 59.41 -5.08
N GLU A 10 -0.73 60.06 -4.90
CA GLU A 10 -2.00 59.38 -4.59
C GLU A 10 -2.40 58.36 -5.66
N LYS A 11 -2.35 58.74 -6.95
CA LYS A 11 -2.64 57.82 -8.06
C LYS A 11 -1.62 56.67 -8.14
N SER A 12 -0.37 56.93 -7.81
CA SER A 12 0.67 55.90 -7.80
C SER A 12 0.47 54.91 -6.64
N LEU A 13 0.05 55.39 -5.46
CA LEU A 13 -0.34 54.56 -4.31
C LEU A 13 -1.56 53.70 -4.62
N GLU A 14 -2.59 54.26 -5.26
CA GLU A 14 -3.79 53.51 -5.65
C GLU A 14 -3.45 52.35 -6.59
N LYS A 15 -2.63 52.60 -7.62
CA LYS A 15 -2.14 51.55 -8.53
C LYS A 15 -1.34 50.48 -7.81
N LEU A 16 -0.53 50.86 -6.82
CA LEU A 16 0.25 49.92 -6.00
C LEU A 16 -0.66 49.05 -5.14
N ASN A 17 -1.67 49.63 -4.50
CA ASN A 17 -2.65 48.87 -3.72
C ASN A 17 -3.40 47.86 -4.60
N GLN A 18 -3.88 48.28 -5.77
CA GLN A 18 -4.53 47.36 -6.71
C GLN A 18 -3.60 46.21 -7.16
N ALA A 19 -2.32 46.50 -7.41
CA ALA A 19 -1.33 45.48 -7.74
C ALA A 19 -1.07 44.52 -6.57
N LEU A 20 -0.97 45.04 -5.34
CA LEU A 20 -0.81 44.26 -4.12
C LEU A 20 -2.02 43.37 -3.86
N ASP A 21 -3.23 43.88 -4.01
CA ASP A 21 -4.47 43.12 -3.85
C ASP A 21 -4.55 41.98 -4.86
N LYS A 22 -4.16 42.22 -6.11
CA LYS A 22 -4.09 41.18 -7.15
C LYS A 22 -3.08 40.10 -6.78
N VAL A 23 -1.87 40.47 -6.38
CA VAL A 23 -0.84 39.51 -5.96
C VAL A 23 -1.30 38.73 -4.73
N SER A 24 -1.91 39.40 -3.75
CA SER A 24 -2.44 38.78 -2.54
C SER A 24 -3.53 37.76 -2.88
N SER A 25 -4.48 38.12 -3.76
CA SER A 25 -5.53 37.23 -4.24
C SER A 25 -4.98 35.98 -4.91
N GLU A 26 -3.99 36.12 -5.80
CA GLU A 26 -3.35 34.97 -6.45
C GLU A 26 -2.58 34.11 -5.44
N ARG A 27 -1.89 34.70 -4.46
CA ARG A 27 -1.23 33.95 -3.38
C ARG A 27 -2.22 33.18 -2.52
N SER A 28 -3.38 33.76 -2.19
CA SER A 28 -4.44 33.07 -1.47
C SER A 28 -4.99 31.87 -2.27
N LYS A 29 -5.18 32.01 -3.59
CA LYS A 29 -5.59 30.89 -4.46
C LYS A 29 -4.53 29.77 -4.46
N LEU A 30 -3.26 30.12 -4.58
CA LEU A 30 -2.16 29.15 -4.52
C LEU A 30 -2.10 28.44 -3.17
N GLY A 31 -2.30 29.16 -2.06
CA GLY A 31 -2.41 28.55 -0.73
C GLY A 31 -3.57 27.56 -0.63
N ALA A 32 -4.73 27.89 -1.21
CA ALA A 32 -5.87 26.97 -1.26
C ALA A 32 -5.57 25.72 -2.09
N TYR A 33 -4.88 25.86 -3.23
CA TYR A 33 -4.43 24.71 -4.03
C TYR A 33 -3.41 23.85 -3.29
N GLN A 34 -2.45 24.46 -2.57
CA GLN A 34 -1.50 23.73 -1.73
C GLN A 34 -2.21 22.90 -0.66
N ASN A 35 -3.15 23.49 0.08
CA ASN A 35 -3.95 22.76 1.08
C ASN A 35 -4.71 21.58 0.47
N ARG A 36 -5.31 21.77 -0.72
CA ARG A 36 -5.98 20.67 -1.44
C ARG A 36 -5.03 19.57 -1.86
N LEU A 37 -3.83 19.92 -2.33
CA LEU A 37 -2.80 18.95 -2.72
C LEU A 37 -2.31 18.18 -1.50
N GLU A 38 -2.03 18.85 -0.39
CA GLU A 38 -1.64 18.20 0.87
C GLU A 38 -2.71 17.24 1.38
N TYR A 39 -3.98 17.66 1.37
CA TYR A 39 -5.11 16.78 1.72
C TYR A 39 -5.19 15.57 0.79
N THR A 40 -5.05 15.79 -0.52
CA THR A 40 -5.08 14.71 -1.52
C THR A 40 -3.93 13.73 -1.31
N ILE A 41 -2.71 14.23 -1.05
CA ILE A 41 -1.54 13.41 -0.76
C ILE A 41 -1.76 12.57 0.50
N SER A 42 -2.23 13.17 1.58
CA SER A 42 -2.51 12.45 2.83
C SER A 42 -3.57 11.37 2.63
N ASN A 43 -4.64 11.67 1.91
CA ASN A 43 -5.68 10.70 1.59
C ASN A 43 -5.16 9.55 0.71
N LEU A 44 -4.32 9.85 -0.28
CA LEU A 44 -3.68 8.85 -1.13
C LEU A 44 -2.71 7.96 -0.35
N GLN A 45 -1.93 8.54 0.57
CA GLN A 45 -1.04 7.77 1.45
C GLN A 45 -1.84 6.79 2.33
N ASN A 46 -2.91 7.26 2.97
CA ASN A 46 -3.80 6.39 3.77
C ASN A 46 -4.40 5.27 2.91
N THR A 47 -4.87 5.60 1.71
CA THR A 47 -5.42 4.62 0.77
C THR A 47 -4.36 3.60 0.34
N ASN A 48 -3.14 4.05 0.07
CA ASN A 48 -2.03 3.18 -0.32
C ASN A 48 -1.62 2.24 0.82
N THR A 49 -1.53 2.73 2.06
CA THR A 49 -1.26 1.89 3.23
C THR A 49 -2.37 0.85 3.44
N ASN A 50 -3.64 1.25 3.29
CA ASN A 50 -4.78 0.34 3.42
C ASN A 50 -4.79 -0.73 2.32
N LEU A 51 -4.52 -0.34 1.06
CA LEU A 51 -4.43 -1.27 -0.06
C LEU A 51 -3.26 -2.24 0.09
N THR A 52 -2.07 -1.75 0.42
CA THR A 52 -0.89 -2.60 0.66
C THR A 52 -1.14 -3.59 1.81
N SER A 53 -1.80 -3.15 2.88
CA SER A 53 -2.17 -4.04 4.01
C SER A 53 -3.24 -5.07 3.62
N ALA A 54 -4.14 -4.73 2.71
CA ALA A 54 -5.13 -5.66 2.17
C ALA A 54 -4.46 -6.66 1.21
N GLU A 55 -3.56 -6.21 0.34
CA GLU A 55 -2.80 -7.04 -0.57
C GLU A 55 -1.89 -8.02 0.18
N SER A 56 -1.16 -7.56 1.21
CA SER A 56 -0.38 -8.44 2.09
C SER A 56 -1.26 -9.53 2.68
N ARG A 57 -2.43 -9.16 3.25
CA ARG A 57 -3.36 -10.15 3.82
C ARG A 57 -3.84 -11.17 2.79
N ILE A 58 -4.16 -10.74 1.57
CA ILE A 58 -4.58 -11.66 0.50
C ILE A 58 -3.42 -12.60 0.13
N ARG A 59 -2.22 -12.04 -0.13
CA ARG A 59 -1.03 -12.82 -0.48
C ARG A 59 -0.63 -13.80 0.63
N ASP A 60 -0.68 -13.36 1.89
CA ASP A 60 -0.32 -14.16 3.06
C ASP A 60 -1.33 -15.31 3.27
N VAL A 61 -2.63 -15.07 3.05
CA VAL A 61 -3.68 -16.11 3.10
C VAL A 61 -3.48 -17.15 1.99
N ASP A 62 -3.21 -16.70 0.77
CA ASP A 62 -2.97 -17.60 -0.37
C ASP A 62 -1.69 -18.42 -0.17
N MET A 63 -0.61 -17.79 0.34
CA MET A 63 0.64 -18.48 0.66
C MET A 63 0.45 -19.50 1.79
N ALA A 64 -0.30 -19.15 2.84
CA ALA A 64 -0.61 -20.09 3.92
C ALA A 64 -1.39 -21.31 3.40
N LYS A 65 -2.35 -21.11 2.49
CA LYS A 65 -3.11 -22.21 1.88
C LYS A 65 -2.22 -23.13 1.04
N GLU A 66 -1.34 -22.55 0.22
CA GLU A 66 -0.39 -23.32 -0.60
C GLU A 66 0.58 -24.11 0.29
N MET A 67 1.11 -23.48 1.35
CA MET A 67 1.99 -24.14 2.32
C MET A 67 1.29 -25.30 3.03
N ILE A 68 0.02 -25.16 3.41
CA ILE A 68 -0.77 -26.26 4.00
C ILE A 68 -0.93 -27.41 3.01
N MET A 69 -1.22 -27.11 1.73
CA MET A 69 -1.34 -28.14 0.69
C MET A 69 0.00 -28.84 0.44
N TYR A 70 1.09 -28.07 0.37
CA TYR A 70 2.45 -28.59 0.24
C TYR A 70 2.83 -29.50 1.42
N THR A 71 2.65 -29.04 2.67
CA THR A 71 2.93 -29.83 3.87
C THR A 71 2.05 -31.08 3.94
N ARG A 72 0.75 -30.98 3.60
CA ARG A 72 -0.13 -32.15 3.53
C ARG A 72 0.39 -33.18 2.52
N ASN A 73 0.77 -32.75 1.32
CA ASN A 73 1.31 -33.64 0.30
C ASN A 73 2.63 -34.28 0.73
N GLN A 74 3.48 -33.54 1.45
CA GLN A 74 4.73 -34.06 1.99
C GLN A 74 4.49 -35.10 3.11
N ILE A 75 3.51 -34.86 3.99
CA ILE A 75 3.09 -35.84 5.00
C ILE A 75 2.50 -37.09 4.32
N VAL A 76 1.65 -36.93 3.29
CA VAL A 76 1.05 -38.07 2.57
C VAL A 76 2.12 -38.90 1.88
N THR A 77 3.11 -38.28 1.24
CA THR A 77 4.20 -39.02 0.59
C THR A 77 5.09 -39.74 1.60
N GLN A 78 5.40 -39.12 2.74
CA GLN A 78 6.14 -39.76 3.83
C GLN A 78 5.34 -40.89 4.52
N ALA A 79 4.03 -40.69 4.71
CA ALA A 79 3.14 -41.72 5.23
C ALA A 79 3.00 -42.88 4.24
N ALA A 80 2.91 -42.63 2.93
CA ALA A 80 2.84 -43.66 1.90
C ALA A 80 4.12 -44.49 1.85
N THR A 81 5.31 -43.90 1.99
CA THR A 81 6.57 -44.65 2.04
C THR A 81 6.70 -45.49 3.32
N SER A 82 6.35 -44.94 4.48
CA SER A 82 6.31 -45.71 5.74
C SER A 82 5.25 -46.81 5.72
N MET A 83 4.06 -46.55 5.15
CA MET A 83 3.02 -47.56 4.99
C MET A 83 3.40 -48.64 3.98
N LEU A 84 4.09 -48.30 2.88
CA LEU A 84 4.65 -49.29 1.96
C LEU A 84 5.70 -50.17 2.65
N ALA A 85 6.55 -49.60 3.48
CA ALA A 85 7.53 -50.37 4.26
C ALA A 85 6.85 -51.30 5.28
N GLN A 86 5.80 -50.82 5.97
CA GLN A 86 4.98 -51.62 6.88
C GLN A 86 4.21 -52.73 6.14
N ALA A 87 3.61 -52.41 4.99
CA ALA A 87 2.86 -53.36 4.17
C ALA A 87 3.74 -54.45 3.56
N ASN A 88 5.01 -54.16 3.24
CA ASN A 88 5.97 -55.17 2.76
C ASN A 88 6.49 -56.10 3.86
N SER A 89 6.53 -55.64 5.12
CA SER A 89 7.03 -56.43 6.25
C SER A 89 5.96 -57.34 6.89
N ILE A 90 4.67 -57.03 6.73
CA ILE A 90 3.55 -57.89 7.15
C ILE A 90 3.56 -59.29 6.48
N PRO A 91 3.68 -59.44 5.14
CA PRO A 91 3.68 -60.75 4.49
C PRO A 91 4.91 -61.59 4.83
N GLN A 92 6.06 -60.98 5.12
CA GLN A 92 7.28 -61.68 5.54
C GLN A 92 7.14 -62.31 6.94
N ASN A 93 6.51 -61.60 7.87
CA ASN A 93 6.18 -62.13 9.19
C ASN A 93 5.12 -63.24 9.10
N ALA A 94 4.14 -63.13 8.20
CA ALA A 94 3.16 -64.19 7.96
C ALA A 94 3.79 -65.46 7.37
N LEU A 95 4.75 -65.34 6.44
CA LEU A 95 5.50 -66.49 5.92
C LEU A 95 6.35 -67.17 7.00
N SER A 96 6.96 -66.40 7.91
CA SER A 96 7.75 -66.94 9.02
C SER A 96 6.92 -67.65 10.10
N LEU A 97 5.60 -67.46 10.11
CA LEU A 97 4.66 -68.17 10.98
C LEU A 97 4.06 -69.43 10.31
N LEU A 98 4.34 -69.64 9.02
CA LEU A 98 3.84 -70.76 8.22
C LEU A 98 4.92 -71.80 7.84
N GLY A 99 6.20 -71.50 8.11
CA GLY A 99 7.33 -72.42 7.96
C GLY A 99 7.88 -72.84 9.30
#